data_AF-A0AAD3CS91-F1
#
_entry.id   AF-A0AAD3CS91-F1
#
_cell.length_a   1.000
_cell.length_b   1.000
_cell.length_c   1.000
_cell.angle_alpha   90.00
_cell.angle_beta   90.00
_cell.angle_gamma   90.00
#
_symmetry.space_group_name_H-M   'P 1'
#
loop_
_entity.id
_entity.type
_entity.pdbx_description
1 polymer ?
#
loop_
_entity_poly.entity_id
_entity_poly.type
_entity_poly.pdbx_seq_one_letter_code
_entity_poly.pdbx_strand_id
1 'polypeptide(L)'
;MGRGKRDPRMDKAVAARLLNPELSTFEALLDGGYVFRDRTEGQKDTEVLDSNGITLTNRKAHLNRRLRHLQKTENPNRKDTRMDKAVAARLLNPELSPYEALLDGGYIFAEGAGKLKGRKRGDNDFTIFDSDGNSLGQLKLQLHGHLSRVKKLLSEADDEDMPVGATPPLVDSHSTDDQYMDHQSTQPIQINANVQLILTATNLARQVVNNQKVIGNLIEMTPTQIEVHSRKQSAILHRKEIEEIGMTPYMENKIQIQTDALVQAHMLARLEEGISILY
;
A
#
# COMPACT_ATOMS: atom_id res chain seq x y z
N MET A 1 36.39 -15.83 12.04
CA MET A 1 35.57 -17.05 11.87
C MET A 1 35.36 -17.30 10.38
N GLY A 2 35.81 -18.43 9.86
CA GLY A 2 35.63 -18.77 8.44
C GLY A 2 34.13 -18.95 8.13
N ARG A 3 33.63 -18.29 7.09
CA ARG A 3 32.26 -18.55 6.61
C ARG A 3 32.21 -20.03 6.20
N GLY A 4 31.40 -20.83 6.88
CA GLY A 4 31.25 -22.25 6.59
C GLY A 4 31.07 -22.48 5.09
N LYS A 5 31.84 -23.42 4.53
CA LYS A 5 31.82 -23.75 3.10
C LYS A 5 30.39 -24.12 2.70
N ARG A 6 29.84 -23.46 1.68
CA ARG A 6 28.46 -23.71 1.20
C ARG A 6 28.38 -25.12 0.60
N ASP A 7 27.29 -25.84 0.87
CA ASP A 7 27.02 -27.17 0.27
C ASP A 7 26.80 -27.00 -1.25
N PRO A 8 27.70 -27.49 -2.12
CA PRO A 8 27.62 -27.28 -3.56
C PRO A 8 26.40 -27.96 -4.19
N ARG A 9 25.85 -29.00 -3.54
CA ARG A 9 24.61 -29.67 -4.00
C ARG A 9 23.41 -28.74 -3.94
N MET A 10 23.36 -27.89 -2.90
CA MET A 10 22.29 -26.91 -2.75
C MET A 10 22.38 -25.81 -3.81
N ASP A 11 23.59 -25.38 -4.18
CA ASP A 11 23.78 -24.40 -5.25
C ASP A 11 23.33 -24.96 -6.62
N LYS A 12 23.61 -26.24 -6.89
CA LYS A 12 23.12 -26.95 -8.08
C LYS A 12 21.59 -27.08 -8.10
N ALA A 13 20.98 -27.44 -6.98
CA ALA A 13 19.52 -27.53 -6.87
C ALA A 13 18.83 -26.19 -7.14
N VAL A 14 19.41 -25.10 -6.63
CA VAL A 14 18.93 -23.73 -6.91
C VAL A 14 19.03 -23.43 -8.40
N ALA A 15 20.17 -23.71 -9.03
CA ALA A 15 20.37 -23.47 -10.47
C ALA A 15 19.38 -24.27 -11.33
N ALA A 16 19.14 -25.54 -11.00
CA ALA A 16 18.16 -26.38 -11.69
C ALA A 16 16.74 -25.77 -11.64
N ARG A 17 16.31 -25.31 -10.46
CA ARG A 17 15.01 -24.68 -10.27
C ARG A 17 14.86 -23.33 -11.01
N LEU A 18 15.95 -22.55 -11.11
CA LEU A 18 15.94 -21.29 -11.86
C LEU A 18 15.90 -21.54 -13.37
N LEU A 19 16.58 -22.57 -13.86
CA LEU A 19 16.54 -22.98 -15.26
C LEU A 19 15.17 -23.55 -15.64
N ASN A 20 14.53 -24.30 -14.74
CA ASN A 20 13.19 -24.85 -14.95
C ASN A 20 12.25 -24.57 -13.74
N PRO A 21 11.48 -23.46 -13.79
CA PRO A 21 10.52 -23.08 -12.76
C PRO A 21 9.34 -24.03 -12.56
N GLU A 22 9.14 -25.03 -13.42
CA GLU A 22 8.07 -26.03 -13.28
C GLU A 22 8.49 -27.26 -12.44
N LEU A 23 9.80 -27.48 -12.21
CA LEU A 23 10.29 -28.59 -11.39
C LEU A 23 9.70 -28.62 -9.97
N SER A 24 9.40 -29.78 -9.39
CA SER A 24 9.09 -29.79 -7.96
C SER A 24 10.35 -29.44 -7.12
N THR A 25 10.15 -28.92 -5.90
CA THR A 25 11.28 -28.68 -4.98
C THR A 25 12.04 -29.96 -4.65
N PHE A 26 11.36 -31.11 -4.69
CA PHE A 26 11.99 -32.41 -4.49
C PHE A 26 12.86 -32.80 -5.69
N GLU A 27 12.37 -32.69 -6.92
CA GLU A 27 13.15 -32.99 -8.13
C GLU A 27 14.37 -32.08 -8.27
N ALA A 28 14.22 -30.79 -7.98
CA ALA A 28 15.36 -29.87 -7.96
C ALA A 28 16.46 -30.31 -6.96
N LEU A 29 16.08 -30.89 -5.82
CA LEU A 29 17.05 -31.46 -4.88
C LEU A 29 17.72 -32.72 -5.45
N LEU A 30 16.97 -33.59 -6.14
CA LEU A 30 17.56 -34.75 -6.83
C LEU A 30 18.59 -34.30 -7.89
N ASP A 31 18.25 -33.30 -8.71
CA ASP A 31 19.17 -32.69 -9.69
C ASP A 31 20.41 -32.06 -9.03
N GLY A 32 20.24 -31.53 -7.82
CA GLY A 32 21.34 -31.05 -6.99
C GLY A 32 22.31 -32.13 -6.51
N GLY A 33 21.95 -33.41 -6.66
CA GLY A 33 22.72 -34.56 -6.19
C GLY A 33 22.39 -34.99 -4.76
N TYR A 34 21.20 -34.63 -4.25
CA TYR A 34 20.70 -35.20 -3.00
C TYR A 34 20.13 -36.60 -3.24
N VAL A 35 20.43 -37.53 -2.34
CA VAL A 35 19.95 -38.91 -2.40
C VAL A 35 19.06 -39.18 -1.19
N PHE A 36 17.82 -39.58 -1.44
CA PHE A 36 16.81 -39.91 -0.44
C PHE A 36 16.42 -41.39 -0.61
N ARG A 37 17.16 -42.29 0.05
CA ARG A 37 17.08 -43.75 -0.21
C ARG A 37 15.76 -44.39 0.22
N ASP A 38 15.15 -43.85 1.27
CA ASP A 38 14.03 -44.51 1.94
C ASP A 38 12.66 -43.95 1.53
N ARG A 39 12.60 -43.10 0.49
CA ARG A 39 11.35 -42.45 0.09
C ARG A 39 10.40 -43.43 -0.58
N THR A 40 9.40 -43.87 0.18
CA THR A 40 8.25 -44.64 -0.35
C THR A 40 7.10 -43.69 -0.68
N GLU A 41 6.25 -44.05 -1.64
CA GLU A 41 5.02 -43.30 -1.92
C GLU A 41 4.15 -43.20 -0.65
N GLY A 42 3.76 -41.98 -0.28
CA GLY A 42 2.93 -41.71 0.90
C GLY A 42 3.68 -41.38 2.20
N GLN A 43 5.01 -41.53 2.26
CA GLN A 43 5.78 -41.09 3.42
C GLN A 43 5.79 -39.57 3.57
N LYS A 44 5.84 -39.10 4.82
CA LYS A 44 5.94 -37.66 5.12
C LYS A 44 7.36 -37.17 4.89
N ASP A 45 7.52 -35.95 4.39
CA ASP A 45 8.83 -35.31 4.18
C ASP A 45 9.69 -35.22 5.47
N THR A 46 9.07 -35.32 6.65
CA THR A 46 9.74 -35.33 7.96
C THR A 46 10.46 -36.64 8.28
N GLU A 47 10.04 -37.74 7.66
CA GLU A 47 10.57 -39.09 7.90
C GLU A 47 11.69 -39.44 6.91
N VAL A 48 11.74 -38.76 5.77
CA VAL A 48 12.73 -39.01 4.71
C VAL A 48 14.03 -38.25 5.00
N LEU A 49 15.12 -38.99 5.20
CA LEU A 49 16.46 -38.45 5.46
C LEU A 49 17.35 -38.51 4.21
N ASP A 50 18.26 -37.54 4.08
CA ASP A 50 19.33 -37.57 3.07
C ASP A 50 20.55 -38.38 3.55
N SER A 51 21.56 -38.51 2.68
CA SER A 51 22.84 -39.17 2.99
C SER A 51 23.58 -38.60 4.22
N ASN A 52 23.22 -37.39 4.66
CA ASN A 52 23.84 -36.69 5.78
C ASN A 52 22.93 -36.71 7.02
N GLY A 53 21.82 -37.45 7.01
CA GLY A 53 20.85 -37.49 8.11
C GLY A 53 20.01 -36.22 8.26
N ILE A 54 19.91 -35.38 7.21
CA ILE A 54 19.06 -34.18 7.21
C ILE A 54 17.73 -34.51 6.53
N THR A 55 16.63 -34.12 7.17
CA THR A 55 15.27 -34.37 6.65
C THR A 55 15.00 -33.63 5.35
N LEU A 56 14.15 -34.23 4.51
CA LEU A 56 13.71 -33.64 3.24
C LEU A 56 13.00 -32.30 3.47
N THR A 57 12.16 -32.18 4.50
CA THR A 57 11.52 -30.91 4.90
C THR A 57 12.55 -29.79 5.09
N ASN A 58 13.65 -30.06 5.80
CA ASN A 58 14.70 -29.08 6.05
C ASN A 58 15.44 -28.70 4.77
N ARG A 59 15.70 -29.67 3.88
CA ARG A 59 16.34 -29.41 2.58
C ARG A 59 15.45 -28.54 1.67
N LYS A 60 14.15 -28.84 1.57
CA LYS A 60 13.18 -28.01 0.84
C LYS A 60 13.11 -26.59 1.38
N ALA A 61 13.06 -26.43 2.71
CA ALA A 61 13.05 -25.12 3.34
C ALA A 61 14.31 -24.31 3.03
N HIS A 62 15.49 -24.94 3.06
CA HIS A 62 16.76 -24.28 2.73
C HIS A 62 16.85 -23.88 1.25
N LEU A 63 16.37 -24.72 0.34
CA LEU A 63 16.25 -24.41 -1.09
C LEU A 63 15.34 -23.20 -1.31
N ASN A 64 14.12 -23.22 -0.77
CA ASN A 64 13.15 -22.13 -0.90
C ASN A 64 13.68 -20.81 -0.34
N ARG A 65 14.35 -20.84 0.82
CA ARG A 65 14.99 -19.65 1.39
C ARG A 65 16.04 -19.06 0.45
N ARG A 66 16.85 -19.89 -0.20
CA ARG A 66 17.87 -19.43 -1.15
C ARG A 66 17.26 -18.83 -2.41
N LEU A 67 16.22 -19.46 -2.96
CA LEU A 67 15.48 -18.93 -4.11
C LEU A 67 14.89 -17.55 -3.80
N ARG A 68 14.27 -17.37 -2.63
CA ARG A 68 13.77 -16.05 -2.19
C ARG A 68 14.88 -15.01 -2.08
N HIS A 69 16.04 -15.37 -1.55
CA HIS A 69 17.17 -14.45 -1.48
C HIS A 69 17.66 -14.02 -2.87
N LEU A 70 17.70 -14.94 -3.84
CA LEU A 70 18.11 -14.63 -5.21
C LEU A 70 17.08 -13.74 -5.94
N GLN A 71 15.79 -14.05 -5.78
CA GLN A 71 14.70 -13.20 -6.31
C GLN A 71 14.75 -11.79 -5.72
N LYS A 72 15.12 -11.66 -4.44
CA LYS A 72 15.32 -10.35 -3.79
C LYS A 72 16.54 -9.62 -4.33
N THR A 73 17.62 -10.31 -4.71
CA THR A 73 18.81 -9.67 -5.29
C THR A 73 18.61 -9.24 -6.74
N GLU A 74 17.82 -9.96 -7.53
CA GLU A 74 17.52 -9.58 -8.92
C GLU A 74 16.62 -8.35 -9.01
N ASN A 75 15.83 -8.08 -7.97
CA ASN A 75 15.04 -6.86 -7.89
C ASN A 75 15.12 -6.27 -6.47
N PRO A 76 16.22 -5.59 -6.12
CA PRO A 76 16.40 -4.99 -4.79
C PRO A 76 15.34 -3.90 -4.50
N ASN A 77 14.70 -3.38 -5.56
CA ASN A 77 13.61 -2.41 -5.48
C ASN A 77 12.22 -3.03 -5.34
N ARG A 78 12.05 -4.36 -5.51
CA ARG A 78 10.88 -5.06 -4.98
C ARG A 78 11.03 -5.16 -3.47
N LYS A 79 10.94 -4.01 -2.79
CA LYS A 79 10.61 -3.98 -1.36
C LYS A 79 9.35 -4.79 -1.20
N ASP A 80 9.30 -5.60 -0.14
CA ASP A 80 8.11 -6.35 0.19
C ASP A 80 6.99 -5.36 0.51
N THR A 81 6.23 -4.95 -0.50
CA THR A 81 5.16 -3.95 -0.36
C THR A 81 3.96 -4.52 0.38
N ARG A 82 3.96 -5.81 0.75
CA ARG A 82 2.82 -6.43 1.43
C ARG A 82 2.54 -5.75 2.75
N MET A 83 3.59 -5.41 3.51
CA MET A 83 3.45 -4.65 4.76
C MET A 83 2.93 -3.23 4.49
N ASP A 84 3.47 -2.53 3.48
CA ASP A 84 3.01 -1.18 3.15
C ASP A 84 1.55 -1.16 2.69
N LYS A 85 1.12 -2.17 1.92
CA LYS A 85 -0.28 -2.38 1.53
C LYS A 85 -1.17 -2.68 2.74
N ALA A 86 -0.70 -3.50 3.68
CA ALA A 86 -1.44 -3.78 4.92
C ALA A 86 -1.60 -2.51 5.79
N VAL A 87 -0.55 -1.68 5.88
CA VAL A 87 -0.61 -0.38 6.55
C VAL A 87 -1.63 0.53 5.86
N ALA A 88 -1.58 0.64 4.52
CA ALA A 88 -2.52 1.45 3.76
C ALA A 88 -3.97 0.99 3.93
N ALA A 89 -4.25 -0.31 3.86
CA ALA A 89 -5.57 -0.89 4.08
C ALA A 89 -6.14 -0.51 5.45
N ARG A 90 -5.31 -0.56 6.49
CA ARG A 90 -5.70 -0.21 7.87
C ARG A 90 -5.81 1.28 8.13
N LEU A 91 -5.08 2.12 7.39
CA LEU A 91 -5.25 3.58 7.42
C LEU A 91 -6.55 4.01 6.73
N LEU A 92 -6.92 3.32 5.64
CA LEU A 92 -8.17 3.56 4.94
C LEU A 92 -9.38 3.06 5.73
N ASN A 93 -9.26 1.91 6.40
CA ASN A 93 -10.29 1.31 7.24
C ASN A 93 -9.74 1.01 8.65
N PRO A 94 -9.83 1.96 9.61
CA PRO A 94 -9.32 1.78 10.97
C PRO A 94 -9.97 0.61 11.74
N GLU A 95 -11.21 0.27 11.40
CA GLU A 95 -11.98 -0.85 11.97
C GLU A 95 -11.50 -2.23 11.51
N LEU A 96 -10.71 -2.29 10.43
CA LEU A 96 -10.16 -3.53 9.90
C LEU A 96 -9.28 -4.17 10.98
N SER A 97 -9.36 -5.48 11.22
CA SER A 97 -8.49 -6.16 12.18
C SER A 97 -7.04 -6.26 11.65
N PRO A 98 -6.01 -6.46 12.52
CA PRO A 98 -4.64 -6.56 12.03
C PRO A 98 -4.43 -7.75 11.09
N TYR A 99 -5.20 -8.81 11.30
CA TYR A 99 -5.19 -10.00 10.45
C TYR A 99 -5.76 -9.72 9.06
N GLU A 100 -6.94 -9.09 8.97
CA GLU A 100 -7.54 -8.71 7.69
C GLU A 100 -6.66 -7.73 6.91
N ALA A 101 -6.05 -6.76 7.60
CA ALA A 101 -5.09 -5.85 6.97
C ALA A 101 -3.90 -6.60 6.35
N LEU A 102 -3.38 -7.62 7.04
CA LEU A 102 -2.30 -8.46 6.49
C LEU A 102 -2.79 -9.30 5.30
N LEU A 103 -4.02 -9.83 5.33
CA LEU A 103 -4.60 -10.52 4.18
C LEU A 103 -4.70 -9.58 2.95
N ASP A 104 -5.19 -8.35 3.14
CA ASP A 104 -5.23 -7.32 2.08
C ASP A 104 -3.83 -6.94 1.58
N GLY A 105 -2.84 -7.01 2.46
CA GLY A 105 -1.42 -6.88 2.11
C GLY A 105 -0.90 -8.00 1.21
N GLY A 106 -1.61 -9.13 1.10
CA GLY A 106 -1.18 -10.31 0.35
C GLY A 106 -0.41 -11.34 1.19
N TYR A 107 -0.51 -11.26 2.53
CA TYR A 107 -0.04 -12.35 3.39
C TYR A 107 -1.04 -13.50 3.35
N ILE A 108 -0.54 -14.72 3.20
CA ILE A 108 -1.36 -15.94 3.15
C ILE A 108 -1.00 -16.79 4.37
N PHE A 109 -1.99 -17.07 5.20
CA PHE A 109 -1.87 -17.95 6.37
C PHE A 109 -2.61 -19.26 6.09
N ALA A 110 -2.12 -20.37 6.64
CA ALA A 110 -2.75 -21.68 6.45
C ALA A 110 -4.26 -21.66 6.81
N GLU A 111 -5.08 -22.34 6.01
CA GLU A 111 -6.53 -22.44 6.21
C GLU A 111 -6.84 -22.92 7.64
N GLY A 112 -7.60 -22.08 8.37
CA GLY A 112 -7.90 -22.29 9.79
C GLY A 112 -7.56 -21.08 10.67
N ALA A 113 -6.67 -20.19 10.21
CA ALA A 113 -6.37 -18.93 10.90
C ALA A 113 -7.58 -17.96 10.91
N GLY A 114 -8.41 -17.97 9.87
CA GLY A 114 -9.59 -17.09 9.77
C GLY A 114 -10.79 -17.51 10.64
N LYS A 115 -10.85 -18.76 11.11
CA LYS A 115 -11.92 -19.27 12.00
C LYS A 115 -11.64 -19.00 13.48
N LEU A 116 -10.88 -17.95 13.79
CA LEU A 116 -10.53 -17.54 15.15
C LEU A 116 -11.56 -16.61 15.82
N LYS A 117 -12.72 -16.36 15.19
CA LYS A 117 -13.86 -15.72 15.88
C LYS A 117 -14.35 -16.66 16.99
N GLY A 118 -13.85 -16.44 18.22
CA GLY A 118 -14.29 -17.17 19.42
C GLY A 118 -13.23 -17.96 20.17
N ARG A 119 -11.95 -17.96 19.75
CA ARG A 119 -10.89 -18.58 20.55
C ARG A 119 -10.59 -17.73 21.80
N LYS A 120 -10.52 -18.38 22.97
CA LYS A 120 -10.20 -17.74 24.25
C LYS A 120 -8.82 -17.08 24.14
N ARG A 121 -8.65 -15.90 24.76
CA ARG A 121 -7.34 -15.25 24.97
C ARG A 121 -6.34 -16.31 25.48
N GLY A 122 -5.46 -16.80 24.62
CA GLY A 122 -4.55 -17.92 24.94
C GLY A 122 -4.05 -18.70 23.73
N ASP A 123 -4.76 -18.69 22.60
CA ASP A 123 -4.22 -19.21 21.34
C ASP A 123 -3.15 -18.25 20.80
N ASN A 124 -1.88 -18.64 20.93
CA ASN A 124 -0.74 -17.82 20.57
C ASN A 124 -0.71 -17.57 19.05
N ASP A 125 -0.94 -16.32 18.64
CA ASP A 125 -0.70 -15.80 17.28
C ASP A 125 0.70 -16.15 16.72
N PHE A 126 1.63 -16.54 17.59
CA PHE A 126 2.97 -17.02 17.24
C PHE A 126 3.01 -18.43 16.64
N THR A 127 1.90 -19.18 16.66
CA THR A 127 1.84 -20.55 16.11
C THR A 127 1.28 -20.60 14.68
N ILE A 128 0.76 -19.48 14.18
CA ILE A 128 0.27 -19.34 12.80
C ILE A 128 1.39 -18.71 11.99
N PHE A 129 1.78 -19.35 10.90
CA PHE A 129 2.87 -18.88 10.04
C PHE A 129 2.34 -18.57 8.64
N ASP A 130 2.91 -17.55 8.01
CA ASP A 130 2.71 -17.31 6.58
C ASP A 130 3.50 -18.31 5.73
N SER A 131 3.32 -18.28 4.41
CA SER A 131 4.11 -19.08 3.45
C SER A 131 5.62 -18.79 3.50
N ASP A 132 6.02 -17.68 4.13
CA ASP A 132 7.40 -17.27 4.30
C ASP A 132 8.03 -17.71 5.64
N GLY A 133 7.22 -18.29 6.53
CA GLY A 133 7.64 -18.73 7.86
C GLY A 133 7.66 -17.61 8.90
N ASN A 134 7.09 -16.45 8.61
CA ASN A 134 6.87 -15.39 9.60
C ASN A 134 5.62 -15.71 10.40
N SER A 135 5.71 -15.61 11.73
CA SER A 135 4.51 -15.81 12.54
C SER A 135 3.55 -14.63 12.42
N LEU A 136 2.25 -14.90 12.48
CA LEU A 136 1.21 -13.87 12.47
C LEU A 136 1.43 -12.86 13.60
N GLY A 137 1.83 -13.32 14.78
CA GLY A 137 2.19 -12.46 15.91
C GLY A 137 3.31 -11.47 15.58
N GLN A 138 4.38 -11.93 14.93
CA GLN A 138 5.47 -11.05 14.48
C GLN A 138 5.01 -10.04 13.43
N LEU A 139 4.21 -10.48 12.46
CA LEU A 139 3.69 -9.60 11.40
C LEU A 139 2.75 -8.54 11.97
N LYS A 140 1.88 -8.89 12.92
CA LYS A 140 1.00 -7.93 13.63
C LYS A 140 1.82 -6.88 14.38
N LEU A 141 2.90 -7.28 15.05
CA LEU A 141 3.78 -6.36 15.78
C LEU A 141 4.49 -5.39 14.81
N GLN A 142 4.98 -5.91 13.68
CA GLN A 142 5.57 -5.08 12.62
C GLN A 142 4.54 -4.09 12.06
N LEU A 143 3.34 -4.56 11.71
CA LEU A 143 2.25 -3.72 11.22
C LEU A 143 1.93 -2.58 12.18
N HIS A 144 1.82 -2.87 13.48
CA HIS A 144 1.58 -1.86 14.50
C HIS A 144 2.72 -0.82 14.55
N GLY A 145 3.98 -1.25 14.54
CA GLY A 145 5.13 -0.34 14.53
C GLY A 145 5.22 0.53 13.27
N HIS A 146 4.79 0.01 12.11
CA HIS A 146 4.67 0.81 10.89
C HIS A 146 3.54 1.83 10.99
N LEU A 147 2.36 1.44 11.47
CA LEU A 147 1.22 2.35 11.64
C LEU A 147 1.53 3.50 12.59
N SER A 148 2.18 3.22 13.72
CA SER A 148 2.56 4.27 14.67
C SER A 148 3.51 5.30 14.06
N ARG A 149 4.47 4.86 13.24
CA ARG A 149 5.37 5.76 12.51
C ARG A 149 4.62 6.61 11.48
N VAL A 150 3.73 6.01 10.69
CA VAL A 150 2.98 6.75 9.66
C VAL A 150 2.01 7.74 10.31
N LYS A 151 1.32 7.37 11.39
CA LYS A 151 0.45 8.28 12.13
C LYS A 151 1.21 9.48 12.70
N LYS A 152 2.40 9.26 13.24
CA LYS A 152 3.26 10.33 13.74
C LYS A 152 3.66 11.30 12.63
N LEU A 153 4.05 10.79 11.46
CA LEU A 153 4.40 11.64 10.31
C LEU A 153 3.20 12.42 9.79
N LEU A 154 1.99 11.84 9.82
CA LEU A 154 0.76 12.53 9.44
C LEU A 154 0.42 13.65 10.43
N SER A 155 0.54 13.41 11.75
CA SER A 155 0.28 14.47 12.73
C SER A 155 1.31 15.60 12.64
N GLU A 156 2.59 15.29 12.41
CA GLU A 156 3.63 16.31 12.22
C GLU A 156 3.40 17.16 10.95
N ALA A 157 2.76 16.59 9.91
CA ALA A 157 2.41 17.32 8.70
C ALA A 157 1.19 18.24 8.88
N ASP A 158 0.28 17.92 9.80
CA ASP A 158 -0.89 18.74 10.12
C ASP A 158 -0.53 19.92 11.04
N ASP A 159 0.54 19.83 11.83
CA ASP A 159 1.01 20.87 12.75
C ASP A 159 1.89 21.94 12.07
N GLU A 160 2.23 21.77 10.79
CA GLU A 160 2.90 22.79 9.97
C GLU A 160 1.86 23.79 9.44
N ASP A 161 1.23 24.54 10.36
CA ASP A 161 0.69 25.88 10.08
C ASP A 161 1.87 26.78 9.69
N MET A 162 2.37 26.59 8.48
CA MET A 162 3.28 27.50 7.82
C MET A 162 2.63 28.88 7.88
N PRO A 163 3.22 29.89 8.55
CA PRO A 163 2.63 31.21 8.63
C PRO A 163 2.48 31.76 7.21
N VAL A 164 1.26 31.73 6.70
CA VAL A 164 0.85 32.28 5.41
C VAL A 164 0.91 33.80 5.53
N GLY A 165 2.11 34.38 5.47
CA GLY A 165 2.26 35.83 5.60
C GLY A 165 3.62 36.38 5.99
N ALA A 166 4.61 35.55 6.35
CA ALA A 166 5.96 36.06 6.53
C ALA A 166 6.63 36.26 5.16
N THR A 167 6.36 37.40 4.52
CA THR A 167 7.25 37.89 3.47
C THR A 167 8.68 37.85 4.00
N PRO A 168 9.63 37.19 3.32
CA PRO A 168 11.02 37.20 3.77
C PRO A 168 11.45 38.66 3.87
N PRO A 169 12.02 39.10 5.02
CA PRO A 169 12.52 40.45 5.13
C PRO A 169 13.51 40.69 3.99
N LEU A 170 13.32 41.79 3.24
CA LEU A 170 14.33 42.25 2.29
C LEU A 170 15.63 42.40 3.07
N VAL A 171 16.58 41.50 2.80
CA VAL A 171 17.91 41.56 3.38
C VAL A 171 18.64 42.69 2.66
N ASP A 172 18.69 43.85 3.31
CA ASP A 172 19.56 44.94 2.88
C ASP A 172 21.02 44.44 2.92
N SER A 173 21.64 44.46 1.75
CA SER A 173 23.03 44.07 1.54
C SER A 173 23.96 45.10 2.17
N HIS A 174 24.23 44.98 3.47
CA HIS A 174 25.34 45.66 4.12
C HIS A 174 26.39 44.66 4.63
N SER A 175 27.44 44.57 3.82
CA SER A 175 28.86 44.57 4.16
C SER A 175 29.25 44.34 5.63
N THR A 176 30.17 43.37 5.73
CA THR A 176 31.36 43.27 6.60
C THR A 176 31.26 42.70 8.02
N ASP A 177 32.09 41.65 8.15
CA ASP A 177 32.92 41.25 9.28
C ASP A 177 32.41 40.18 10.25
N ASP A 178 33.01 39.00 10.06
CA ASP A 178 33.58 38.11 11.07
C ASP A 178 32.72 37.77 12.29
N GLN A 179 32.05 36.63 12.21
CA GLN A 179 32.10 35.62 13.28
C GLN A 179 31.61 34.26 12.75
N TYR A 180 32.57 33.34 12.60
CA TYR A 180 32.32 31.92 12.36
C TYR A 180 31.56 31.32 13.55
N MET A 181 30.24 31.22 13.45
CA MET A 181 29.43 30.33 14.29
C MET A 181 29.12 29.07 13.48
N ASP A 182 29.48 27.94 14.06
CA ASP A 182 29.36 26.59 13.50
C ASP A 182 27.87 26.21 13.41
N HIS A 183 27.21 26.63 12.33
CA HIS A 183 25.83 26.25 12.05
C HIS A 183 25.80 24.79 11.59
N GLN A 184 25.36 23.91 12.48
CA GLN A 184 24.93 22.57 12.10
C GLN A 184 23.86 22.70 11.01
N SER A 185 24.26 22.35 9.79
CA SER A 185 23.40 22.28 8.62
C SER A 185 22.27 21.28 8.88
N THR A 186 21.10 21.78 9.28
CA THR A 186 19.83 21.05 9.23
C THR A 186 19.46 20.88 7.76
N GLN A 187 19.99 19.83 7.15
CA GLN A 187 19.55 19.39 5.82
C GLN A 187 18.06 19.07 5.90
N PRO A 188 17.22 19.60 4.99
CA PRO A 188 15.79 19.26 4.96
C PRO A 188 15.65 17.74 4.81
N ILE A 189 14.82 17.14 5.68
CA ILE A 189 14.52 15.71 5.64
C ILE A 189 13.91 15.42 4.27
N GLN A 190 14.70 14.82 3.37
CA GLN A 190 14.19 14.40 2.07
C GLN A 190 13.17 13.30 2.31
N ILE A 191 11.89 13.68 2.34
CA ILE A 191 10.78 12.73 2.34
C ILE A 191 10.93 11.90 1.07
N ASN A 192 11.14 10.60 1.26
CA ASN A 192 11.36 9.66 0.18
C ASN A 192 10.23 9.81 -0.86
N ALA A 193 10.58 9.97 -2.14
CA ALA A 193 9.62 10.15 -3.23
C ALA A 193 8.51 9.08 -3.24
N ASN A 194 8.79 7.88 -2.73
CA ASN A 194 7.79 6.82 -2.60
C ASN A 194 6.74 7.08 -1.52
N VAL A 195 7.08 7.79 -0.44
CA VAL A 195 6.11 8.19 0.61
C VAL A 195 5.14 9.23 0.05
N GLN A 196 5.66 10.20 -0.72
CA GLN A 196 4.82 11.18 -1.42
C GLN A 196 3.87 10.50 -2.41
N LEU A 197 4.37 9.52 -3.19
CA LEU A 197 3.56 8.75 -4.13
C LEU A 197 2.47 7.91 -3.43
N ILE A 198 2.80 7.32 -2.28
CA ILE A 198 1.83 6.58 -1.44
C ILE A 198 0.75 7.54 -0.92
N LEU A 199 1.13 8.70 -0.39
CA LEU A 199 0.19 9.71 0.11
C LEU A 199 -0.77 10.18 -1.00
N THR A 200 -0.25 10.52 -2.18
CA THR A 200 -1.08 10.91 -3.33
C THR A 200 -2.01 9.80 -3.77
N ALA A 201 -1.52 8.56 -3.88
CA ALA A 201 -2.34 7.40 -4.23
C ALA A 201 -3.44 7.14 -3.18
N THR A 202 -3.14 7.27 -1.88
CA THR A 202 -4.15 7.11 -0.82
C THR A 202 -5.21 8.20 -0.84
N ASN A 203 -4.83 9.45 -1.13
CA ASN A 203 -5.78 10.55 -1.26
C ASN A 203 -6.71 10.35 -2.46
N LEU A 204 -6.16 9.93 -3.61
CA LEU A 204 -6.95 9.62 -4.80
C LEU A 204 -7.91 8.44 -4.55
N ALA A 205 -7.45 7.37 -3.90
CA ALA A 205 -8.30 6.23 -3.55
C ALA A 205 -9.45 6.65 -2.60
N ARG A 206 -9.18 7.50 -1.61
CA ARG A 206 -10.19 8.06 -0.71
C ARG A 206 -11.22 8.90 -1.47
N GLN A 207 -10.77 9.68 -2.46
CA GLN A 207 -11.64 10.46 -3.33
C GLN A 207 -12.54 9.56 -4.19
N VAL A 208 -12.01 8.47 -4.77
CA VAL A 208 -12.80 7.51 -5.56
C VAL A 208 -13.88 6.83 -4.71
N VAL A 209 -13.55 6.40 -3.49
CA VAL A 209 -14.53 5.77 -2.57
C VAL A 209 -15.62 6.78 -2.18
N ASN A 210 -15.25 8.03 -1.91
CA ASN A 210 -16.22 9.09 -1.63
C ASN A 210 -17.15 9.33 -2.84
N ASN A 211 -16.59 9.36 -4.05
CA ASN A 211 -17.37 9.51 -5.28
C ASN A 211 -18.33 8.33 -5.50
N GLN A 212 -17.92 7.09 -5.23
CA GLN A 212 -18.80 5.93 -5.31
C GLN A 212 -19.96 6.00 -4.30
N LYS A 213 -19.71 6.45 -3.07
CA LYS A 213 -20.78 6.68 -2.08
C LYS A 213 -21.76 7.77 -2.53
N VAL A 214 -21.25 8.85 -3.12
CA VAL A 214 -22.08 9.93 -3.67
C VAL A 214 -22.94 9.41 -4.83
N ILE A 215 -22.37 8.58 -5.72
CA ILE A 215 -23.11 7.95 -6.82
C ILE A 215 -24.20 7.01 -6.27
N GLY A 216 -23.89 6.18 -5.28
CA GLY A 216 -24.88 5.31 -4.62
C GLY A 216 -26.06 6.10 -4.05
N ASN A 217 -25.77 7.20 -3.36
CA ASN A 217 -26.81 8.09 -2.83
C ASN A 217 -27.62 8.79 -3.93
N LEU A 218 -26.97 9.16 -5.06
CA LEU A 218 -27.65 9.81 -6.20
C LEU A 218 -28.61 8.87 -6.92
N ILE A 219 -28.36 7.56 -6.93
CA ILE A 219 -29.24 6.55 -7.55
C ILE A 219 -30.59 6.45 -6.81
N GLU A 220 -30.61 6.73 -5.51
CA GLU A 220 -31.84 6.68 -4.68
C GLU A 220 -32.60 8.02 -4.65
N MET A 221 -32.05 9.09 -5.27
CA MET A 221 -32.65 10.42 -5.24
C MET A 221 -33.63 10.63 -6.40
N THR A 222 -34.73 11.32 -6.12
CA THR A 222 -35.65 11.76 -7.17
C THR A 222 -34.99 12.84 -8.05
N PRO A 223 -35.42 13.03 -9.30
CA PRO A 223 -34.86 14.06 -10.19
C PRO A 223 -34.80 15.46 -9.56
N THR A 224 -35.83 15.85 -8.80
CA THR A 224 -35.89 17.13 -8.08
C THR A 224 -34.85 17.22 -6.97
N GLN A 225 -34.58 16.11 -6.27
CA GLN A 225 -33.55 16.06 -5.24
C GLN A 225 -32.14 16.13 -5.85
N ILE A 226 -31.93 15.48 -7.01
CA ILE A 226 -30.67 15.56 -7.76
C ILE A 226 -30.39 17.00 -8.18
N GLU A 227 -31.41 17.71 -8.67
CA GLU A 227 -31.29 19.12 -9.08
C GLU A 227 -30.93 20.03 -7.89
N VAL A 228 -31.62 19.88 -6.75
CA VAL A 228 -31.31 20.64 -5.53
C VAL A 228 -29.90 20.32 -5.03
N HIS A 229 -29.48 19.05 -5.08
CA HIS A 229 -28.14 18.64 -4.67
C HIS A 229 -27.06 19.22 -5.58
N SER A 230 -27.27 19.18 -6.90
CA SER A 230 -26.36 19.74 -7.90
C SER A 230 -26.19 21.26 -7.74
N ARG A 231 -27.29 21.99 -7.53
CA ARG A 231 -27.25 23.44 -7.25
C ARG A 231 -26.47 23.74 -5.96
N LYS A 232 -26.67 22.94 -4.91
CA LYS A 232 -25.95 23.10 -3.63
C LYS A 232 -24.45 22.83 -3.78
N GLN A 233 -24.05 21.78 -4.51
CA GLN A 233 -22.63 21.47 -4.76
C GLN A 233 -21.96 22.54 -5.61
N SER A 234 -22.65 23.04 -6.64
CA SER A 234 -22.14 24.11 -7.50
C SER A 234 -21.92 25.41 -6.70
N ALA A 235 -22.84 25.75 -5.79
CA ALA A 235 -22.67 26.91 -4.90
C ALA A 235 -21.49 26.76 -3.92
N ILE A 236 -21.22 25.54 -3.44
CA ILE A 236 -20.08 25.26 -2.56
C ILE A 236 -18.75 25.39 -3.34
N LEU A 237 -18.69 24.82 -4.55
CA LEU A 237 -17.51 24.95 -5.43
C LEU A 237 -17.25 26.41 -5.79
N HIS A 238 -18.29 27.14 -6.20
CA HIS A 238 -18.18 28.56 -6.55
C HIS A 238 -17.70 29.41 -5.37
N ARG A 239 -18.18 29.14 -4.15
CA ARG A 239 -17.71 29.82 -2.94
C ARG A 239 -16.24 29.53 -2.65
N LYS A 240 -15.78 28.28 -2.83
CA LYS A 240 -14.37 27.92 -2.66
C LYS A 240 -13.48 28.57 -3.70
N GLU A 241 -13.90 28.61 -4.97
CA GLU A 241 -13.16 29.29 -6.05
C GLU A 241 -13.07 30.81 -5.80
N ILE A 242 -14.13 31.43 -5.26
CA ILE A 242 -14.10 32.85 -4.86
C ILE A 242 -13.11 33.08 -3.71
N GLU A 243 -13.12 32.22 -2.69
CA GLU A 243 -12.22 32.30 -1.53
C GLU A 243 -10.75 32.06 -1.93
N GLU A 244 -10.48 31.18 -2.90
CA GLU A 244 -9.13 30.81 -3.34
C GLU A 244 -8.51 31.80 -4.34
N ILE A 245 -9.32 32.48 -5.16
CA ILE A 245 -8.83 33.36 -6.24
C ILE A 245 -8.90 34.85 -5.86
N GLY A 246 -9.62 35.23 -4.80
CA GLY A 246 -9.78 36.65 -4.43
C GLY A 246 -10.43 37.47 -5.57
N MET A 247 -11.47 36.91 -6.19
CA MET A 247 -12.06 37.47 -7.42
C MET A 247 -12.89 38.74 -7.18
N THR A 248 -12.78 39.69 -8.10
CA THR A 248 -13.58 40.92 -8.14
C THR A 248 -14.93 40.69 -8.83
N PRO A 249 -15.96 41.52 -8.56
CA PRO A 249 -17.35 41.33 -9.02
C PRO A 249 -17.54 41.17 -10.54
N TYR A 250 -16.56 41.58 -11.34
CA TYR A 250 -16.59 41.46 -12.80
C TYR A 250 -16.43 40.00 -13.30
N MET A 251 -15.68 39.18 -12.58
CA MET A 251 -15.46 37.77 -12.94
C MET A 251 -16.66 36.88 -12.56
N GLU A 252 -17.35 37.23 -11.47
CA GLU A 252 -18.54 36.54 -10.98
C GLU A 252 -19.68 36.54 -12.01
N ASN A 253 -19.89 37.68 -12.68
CA ASN A 253 -20.91 37.83 -13.71
C ASN A 253 -20.58 37.00 -14.97
N LYS A 254 -19.30 36.88 -15.35
CA LYS A 254 -18.88 36.11 -16.52
C LYS A 254 -19.04 34.60 -16.31
N ILE A 255 -18.77 34.11 -15.10
CA ILE A 255 -18.95 32.69 -14.75
C ILE A 255 -20.44 32.34 -14.69
N GLN A 256 -21.27 33.20 -14.09
CA GLN A 256 -22.72 33.00 -14.02
C GLN A 256 -23.36 32.89 -15.42
N ILE A 257 -22.93 33.74 -16.37
CA ILE A 257 -23.41 33.67 -17.77
C ILE A 257 -23.01 32.34 -18.43
N GLN A 258 -21.82 31.81 -18.12
CA GLN A 258 -21.35 30.55 -18.70
C GLN A 258 -22.06 29.32 -18.11
N THR A 259 -22.36 29.34 -16.81
CA THR A 259 -23.10 28.25 -16.15
C THR A 259 -24.56 28.21 -16.62
N ASP A 260 -25.22 29.37 -16.76
CA ASP A 260 -26.59 29.43 -17.26
C ASP A 260 -26.70 28.94 -18.71
N ALA A 261 -25.72 29.27 -19.57
CA ALA A 261 -25.66 28.77 -20.95
C ALA A 261 -25.49 27.23 -21.01
N LEU A 262 -24.68 26.65 -20.12
CA LEU A 262 -24.47 25.19 -20.04
C LEU A 262 -25.73 24.45 -19.56
N VAL A 263 -26.42 24.99 -18.55
CA VAL A 263 -27.68 24.43 -18.06
C VAL A 263 -28.75 24.47 -19.16
N GLN A 264 -28.82 25.57 -19.90
CA GLN A 264 -29.77 25.71 -21.01
C GLN A 264 -29.49 24.73 -22.15
N ALA A 265 -28.21 24.55 -22.52
CA ALA A 265 -27.80 23.56 -23.52
C ALA A 265 -28.14 22.12 -23.08
N HIS A 266 -27.95 21.78 -21.80
CA HIS A 266 -28.27 20.45 -21.30
C HIS A 266 -29.78 20.17 -21.24
N MET A 267 -30.60 21.17 -20.92
CA MET A 267 -32.07 21.05 -20.99
C MET A 267 -32.55 20.83 -22.43
N LEU A 268 -31.98 21.52 -23.41
CA LEU A 268 -32.33 21.33 -24.82
C LEU A 268 -31.98 19.93 -25.32
N ALA A 269 -30.79 19.42 -25.00
CA ALA A 269 -30.38 18.06 -25.39
C ALA A 269 -31.33 16.98 -24.82
N ARG A 270 -31.82 17.15 -23.59
CA ARG A 270 -32.80 16.23 -23.00
C ARG A 270 -34.18 16.31 -23.64
N LEU A 271 -34.59 17.48 -24.12
CA LEU A 271 -35.85 17.62 -24.86
C LEU A 271 -35.75 16.92 -26.22
N GLU A 272 -34.60 17.01 -26.90
CA GLU A 272 -34.36 16.29 -28.16
C GLU A 272 -34.39 14.77 -27.96
N GLU A 273 -33.77 14.25 -26.91
CA GLU A 273 -33.86 12.82 -26.55
C GLU A 273 -35.29 12.38 -26.24
N GLY A 274 -36.07 13.21 -25.54
CA GLY A 274 -37.47 12.92 -25.23
C GLY A 274 -38.38 12.93 -26.46
N ILE A 275 -38.13 13.81 -27.44
CA ILE A 275 -38.89 13.86 -28.70
C ILE A 275 -38.59 12.64 -29.57
N SER A 276 -37.34 12.15 -29.57
CA SER A 276 -36.94 10.95 -30.33
C SER A 276 -37.58 9.64 -29.82
N ILE A 277 -38.18 9.64 -28.63
CA ILE A 277 -38.90 8.48 -28.07
C ILE A 277 -40.38 8.47 -28.48
N LEU A 278 -40.91 9.62 -28.93
CA LEU A 278 -42.33 9.80 -29.28
C LEU A 278 -42.62 9.69 -30.78
N TYR A 279 -41.59 9.59 -31.62
CA TYR A 279 -41.67 9.37 -33.07
C TYR A 279 -40.97 8.07 -33.46
#